data_AF-A0A2E9T7H9-F1
#
_entry.id   AF-A0A2E9T7H9-F1
#
_cell.length_a   1.000
_cell.length_b   1.000
_cell.length_c   1.000
_cell.angle_alpha   90.00
_cell.angle_beta   90.00
_cell.angle_gamma   90.00
#
_symmetry.space_group_name_H-M   'P 1'
#
loop_
_entity.id
_entity.type
_entity.pdbx_description
1 polymer ?
#
loop_
_entity_poly.entity_id
_entity_poly.type
_entity_poly.pdbx_seq_one_letter_code
_entity_poly.pdbx_strand_id
1 'polypeptide(L)'
;MYQEGENKEINSKIQRAGRRTYFFDVKETKAGDYYLTITESKKFTNEDGSFHFKKHKIYLYKEDFNDFKNNFEEMTDFIISEKGDEVISERHQKDYIPTKSDDNNEDSEFSDVDFNEV
;
A
#
# COMPACT_ATOMS: atom_id res chain seq x y z
N MET A 1 23.23 -2.96 11.45
CA MET A 1 22.66 -1.89 10.62
C MET A 1 23.30 -2.00 9.25
N TYR A 2 22.62 -2.60 8.26
CA TYR A 2 23.11 -2.51 6.89
C TYR A 2 22.79 -1.11 6.40
N GLN A 3 23.82 -0.36 6.00
CA GLN A 3 23.60 0.87 5.22
C GLN A 3 22.80 0.46 3.99
N GLU A 4 21.61 1.03 3.85
CA GLU A 4 20.79 0.93 2.65
C GLU A 4 21.59 1.66 1.57
N GLY A 5 22.48 0.91 0.90
CA GLY A 5 23.26 1.42 -0.21
C GLY A 5 22.29 2.02 -1.22
N GLU A 6 22.67 3.17 -1.77
CA GLU A 6 21.98 3.93 -2.81
C GLU A 6 21.74 3.06 -4.06
N ASN A 7 20.89 2.02 -3.97
CA ASN A 7 20.33 1.39 -5.14
C ASN A 7 19.41 2.45 -5.74
N LYS A 8 19.95 3.13 -6.74
CA LYS A 8 19.29 4.21 -7.46
C LYS A 8 17.90 3.72 -7.88
N GLU A 9 16.89 4.40 -7.37
CA GLU A 9 15.51 4.18 -7.74
C GLU A 9 15.33 4.63 -9.18
N ILE A 10 14.97 3.69 -10.07
CA ILE A 10 14.83 3.95 -11.51
C ILE A 10 13.43 4.51 -11.80
N ASN A 11 12.42 3.96 -11.13
CA ASN A 11 11.03 4.34 -11.25
C ASN A 11 10.30 3.98 -9.95
N SER A 12 9.34 4.81 -9.52
CA SER A 12 8.48 4.50 -8.39
C SER A 12 7.04 4.94 -8.62
N LYS A 13 6.12 4.18 -8.04
CA LYS A 13 4.70 4.55 -7.90
C LYS A 13 4.26 4.42 -6.45
N ILE A 14 3.45 5.38 -6.02
CA ILE A 14 2.86 5.42 -4.66
C ILE A 14 1.35 5.30 -4.78
N GLN A 15 0.76 4.40 -3.99
CA GLN A 15 -0.69 4.27 -3.84
C GLN A 15 -1.08 4.45 -2.37
N ARG A 16 -1.88 5.48 -2.08
CA ARG A 16 -2.41 5.73 -0.73
C ARG A 16 -3.78 5.07 -0.59
N ALA A 17 -4.00 4.37 0.52
CA ALA A 17 -5.24 3.66 0.83
C ALA A 17 -5.53 3.75 2.34
N GLY A 18 -6.08 4.88 2.78
CA GLY A 18 -6.35 5.17 4.19
C GLY A 18 -5.07 5.10 5.04
N ARG A 19 -5.03 4.21 6.03
CA ARG A 19 -3.86 4.02 6.92
C ARG A 19 -2.70 3.27 6.28
N ARG A 20 -2.81 2.85 5.02
CA ARG A 20 -1.80 2.09 4.28
C ARG A 20 -1.29 2.93 3.10
N THR A 21 0.01 2.89 2.89
CA THR A 21 0.65 3.42 1.69
C THR A 21 1.46 2.31 1.04
N TYR A 22 1.20 2.04 -0.23
CA TYR A 22 1.94 1.08 -1.04
C TYR A 22 2.98 1.81 -1.90
N PHE A 23 4.20 1.30 -1.93
CA PHE A 23 5.31 1.80 -2.74
C PHE A 23 5.73 0.68 -3.69
N PHE A 24 5.83 0.98 -4.97
CA PHE A 24 6.27 0.08 -6.03
C PHE A 24 7.53 0.66 -6.65
N ASP A 25 8.70 0.18 -6.22
CA ASP A 25 9.99 0.74 -6.62
C ASP A 25 10.74 -0.22 -7.54
N VAL A 26 11.15 0.25 -8.72
CA VAL A 26 12.06 -0.47 -9.62
C VAL A 26 13.49 -0.06 -9.30
N LYS A 27 14.34 -1.04 -8.99
CA LYS A 27 15.73 -0.83 -8.58
C LYS A 27 16.69 -1.69 -9.39
N GLU A 28 17.91 -1.20 -9.55
CA GLU A 28 19.00 -1.93 -10.19
C GLU A 28 19.76 -2.78 -9.17
N THR A 29 20.12 -4.00 -9.55
CA THR A 29 21.06 -4.84 -8.82
C THR A 29 22.49 -4.42 -9.14
N LYS A 30 23.47 -4.89 -8.36
CA LYS A 30 24.90 -4.66 -8.67
C LYS A 30 25.33 -5.24 -10.02
N ALA A 31 24.59 -6.20 -10.58
CA ALA A 31 24.87 -6.82 -11.86
C ALA A 31 24.20 -6.11 -13.05
N GLY A 32 23.45 -5.03 -12.79
CA GLY A 32 22.78 -4.24 -13.83
C GLY A 32 21.38 -4.75 -14.22
N ASP A 33 20.86 -5.79 -13.58
CA ASP A 33 19.48 -6.24 -13.80
C ASP A 33 18.50 -5.54 -12.86
N TYR A 34 17.21 -5.55 -13.20
CA TYR A 34 16.17 -4.85 -12.45
C TYR A 34 15.32 -5.80 -11.60
N TYR A 35 14.93 -5.32 -10.44
CA TYR A 35 14.00 -5.99 -9.53
C TYR A 35 12.96 -4.99 -9.00
N LEU A 36 11.81 -5.51 -8.59
CA LEU A 36 10.73 -4.73 -8.01
C LEU A 36 10.75 -4.88 -6.49
N THR A 37 10.63 -3.76 -5.78
CA THR A 37 10.31 -3.76 -4.35
C THR A 37 8.88 -3.29 -4.17
N ILE A 38 8.05 -4.10 -3.51
CA ILE A 38 6.70 -3.71 -3.10
C ILE A 38 6.73 -3.50 -1.59
N THR A 39 6.45 -2.29 -1.13
CA THR A 39 6.41 -1.98 0.30
C THR A 39 5.01 -1.51 0.69
N GLU A 40 4.41 -2.18 1.66
CA GLU A 40 3.26 -1.65 2.39
C GLU A 40 3.74 -0.96 3.66
N SER A 41 3.39 0.30 3.86
CA SER A 41 3.60 1.04 5.12
C SER A 41 2.25 1.29 5.78
N LYS A 42 1.99 0.65 6.92
CA LYS A 42 0.75 0.83 7.69
C LYS A 42 0.99 1.73 8.90
N LYS A 43 0.18 2.78 9.05
CA LYS A 43 0.13 3.66 10.23
C LYS A 43 -0.65 2.98 11.34
N PHE A 44 -0.02 2.79 12.49
CA PHE A 44 -0.63 2.35 13.73
C PHE A 44 -0.70 3.53 14.67
N THR A 45 -1.87 3.75 15.25
CA THR A 45 -2.15 4.81 16.23
C THR A 45 -2.41 4.10 17.54
N ASN A 46 -1.78 4.56 18.61
CA ASN A 46 -1.94 4.05 19.96
C ASN A 46 -3.07 4.83 20.67
N GLU A 47 -3.55 4.31 21.80
CA GLU A 47 -4.62 4.94 22.59
C GLU A 47 -4.26 6.35 23.10
N ASP A 48 -2.98 6.61 23.31
CA ASP A 48 -2.44 7.92 23.73
C ASP A 48 -2.32 8.93 22.57
N GLY A 49 -2.76 8.56 21.36
CA GLY A 49 -2.70 9.38 20.15
C GLY A 49 -1.33 9.37 19.45
N SER A 50 -0.31 8.74 20.04
CA SER A 50 0.97 8.53 19.35
C SER A 50 0.80 7.57 18.17
N PHE A 51 1.67 7.67 17.16
CA PHE A 51 1.62 6.77 16.01
C PHE A 51 3.00 6.27 15.59
N HIS A 52 3.01 5.10 14.96
CA HIS A 52 4.19 4.51 14.34
C HIS A 52 3.82 3.86 13.00
N PHE A 53 4.81 3.67 12.12
CA PHE A 53 4.62 2.99 10.85
C PHE A 53 5.28 1.61 10.88
N LYS A 54 4.55 0.57 10.47
CA LYS A 54 5.12 -0.75 10.22
C LYS A 54 5.20 -0.97 8.71
N LYS A 55 6.40 -1.32 8.24
CA LYS A 55 6.65 -1.62 6.82
C LYS A 55 6.71 -3.14 6.60
N HIS A 56 5.99 -3.61 5.59
CA HIS A 56 6.10 -4.96 5.04
C HIS A 56 6.68 -4.83 3.62
N LYS A 57 7.81 -5.47 3.35
CA LYS A 57 8.56 -5.30 2.11
C LYS A 57 8.74 -6.66 1.42
N ILE A 58 8.42 -6.70 0.13
CA ILE A 58 8.62 -7.84 -0.76
C ILE A 58 9.66 -7.42 -1.80
N TYR A 59 10.61 -8.32 -2.07
CA TYR A 59 11.54 -8.22 -3.19
C TYR A 59 11.13 -9.24 -4.24
N LEU A 60 10.93 -8.78 -5.47
CA LEU A 60 10.57 -9.64 -6.58
C LEU A 60 11.63 -9.49 -7.66
N TYR A 61 12.24 -10.60 -8.05
CA TYR A 61 13.24 -10.65 -9.11
C TYR A 61 12.59 -11.04 -10.44
N LYS A 62 13.29 -10.72 -11.52
CA LYS A 62 12.75 -10.73 -12.88
C LYS A 62 12.30 -12.12 -13.35
N GLU A 63 12.98 -13.16 -12.90
CA GLU A 63 12.65 -14.57 -13.18
C GLU A 63 11.24 -14.95 -12.71
N ASP A 64 10.74 -14.32 -11.64
CA ASP A 64 9.46 -14.65 -11.02
C ASP A 64 8.32 -13.73 -11.48
N PHE A 65 8.60 -12.70 -12.30
CA PHE A 65 7.62 -11.66 -12.65
C PHE A 65 6.36 -12.21 -13.32
N ASN A 66 6.53 -13.15 -14.25
CA ASN A 66 5.42 -13.68 -15.01
C ASN A 66 4.48 -14.50 -14.12
N ASP A 67 5.04 -15.41 -13.33
CA ASP A 67 4.26 -16.29 -12.46
C ASP A 67 3.62 -15.51 -11.31
N PHE A 68 4.36 -14.57 -10.71
CA PHE A 68 3.80 -13.67 -9.69
C PHE A 68 2.64 -12.85 -10.25
N LYS A 69 2.80 -12.26 -11.44
CA LYS A 69 1.73 -11.46 -12.08
C LYS A 69 0.50 -12.31 -12.34
N ASN A 70 0.66 -13.49 -12.95
CA ASN A 70 -0.47 -14.35 -13.30
C ASN A 70 -1.22 -14.82 -12.05
N ASN A 71 -0.49 -15.27 -11.02
CA ASN A 71 -1.12 -15.67 -9.75
C ASN A 71 -1.81 -14.48 -9.06
N PHE A 72 -1.19 -13.29 -9.09
CA PHE A 72 -1.80 -12.10 -8.51
C PHE A 72 -3.12 -11.75 -9.21
N GLU A 73 -3.13 -11.74 -10.55
CA GLU A 73 -4.30 -11.47 -11.38
C GLU A 73 -5.40 -12.52 -11.14
N GLU A 74 -5.06 -13.81 -11.18
CA GLU A 74 -6.01 -14.91 -10.93
C GLU A 74 -6.65 -14.79 -9.54
N MET A 75 -5.87 -14.52 -8.50
CA MET A 75 -6.40 -14.40 -7.14
C MET A 75 -7.26 -13.14 -6.96
N THR A 76 -6.90 -12.02 -7.60
CA THR A 76 -7.74 -10.81 -7.55
C THR A 76 -9.05 -10.99 -8.30
N ASP A 77 -9.00 -11.60 -9.48
CA ASP A 77 -10.18 -11.87 -10.30
C ASP A 77 -11.11 -12.87 -9.63
N PHE A 78 -10.55 -13.90 -8.98
CA PHE A 78 -11.33 -14.85 -8.18
C PHE A 78 -12.12 -14.12 -7.08
N ILE A 79 -11.49 -13.21 -6.32
CA ILE A 79 -12.18 -12.43 -5.28
C ILE A 79 -13.31 -11.59 -5.87
N ILE A 80 -13.06 -10.89 -6.97
CA ILE A 80 -14.04 -10.03 -7.64
C ILE A 80 -15.21 -10.86 -8.18
N SER A 81 -14.94 -12.00 -8.83
CA SER A 81 -15.99 -12.87 -9.35
C SER A 81 -16.89 -13.45 -8.26
N GLU A 82 -16.32 -13.78 -7.09
CA GLU A 82 -17.07 -14.38 -5.98
C GLU A 82 -17.79 -13.35 -5.08
N LYS A 83 -17.30 -12.11 -5.01
CA LYS A 83 -17.81 -11.08 -4.07
C LYS A 83 -18.26 -9.77 -4.72
N GLY A 84 -18.04 -9.61 -6.02
CA GLY A 84 -18.27 -8.36 -6.74
C GLY A 84 -17.22 -7.30 -6.43
N ASP A 85 -17.37 -6.14 -7.05
CA ASP A 85 -16.50 -4.96 -6.84
C ASP A 85 -16.85 -4.17 -5.57
N GLU A 86 -17.97 -4.50 -4.92
CA GLU A 86 -18.45 -3.76 -3.77
C GLU A 86 -17.56 -3.99 -2.54
N VAL A 87 -16.96 -2.91 -2.03
CA VAL A 87 -16.14 -2.96 -0.81
C VAL A 87 -17.05 -2.97 0.43
N ILE A 88 -17.45 -4.16 0.86
CA ILE A 88 -18.19 -4.38 2.11
C ILE A 88 -17.28 -4.22 3.34
N SER A 89 -16.94 -2.99 3.67
CA SER A 89 -16.42 -2.65 5.00
C SER A 89 -17.55 -2.05 5.84
N GLU A 90 -17.59 -2.33 7.14
CA GLU A 90 -18.54 -1.67 8.06
C GLU A 90 -18.45 -0.14 7.92
N ARG A 91 -17.28 0.41 7.59
CA ARG A 91 -17.03 1.85 7.37
C ARG A 91 -17.59 2.41 6.05
N HIS A 92 -18.07 1.59 5.13
CA HIS A 92 -18.68 2.03 3.85
C HIS A 92 -20.20 1.87 3.80
N GLN A 93 -20.84 1.37 4.88
CA GLN A 93 -22.29 1.37 4.99
C GLN A 93 -22.77 2.80 5.24
N LYS A 94 -23.79 3.27 4.50
CA LYS A 94 -24.37 4.63 4.68
C LYS A 94 -24.87 4.90 6.11
N ASP A 95 -25.17 3.83 6.86
CA ASP A 95 -25.68 3.88 8.23
C ASP A 95 -24.61 3.48 9.27
N TYR A 96 -23.31 3.55 8.95
CA TYR A 96 -22.26 3.30 9.93
C TYR A 96 -22.30 4.35 11.05
N ILE A 97 -22.76 3.94 12.22
CA ILE A 97 -22.68 4.72 13.45
C ILE A 97 -21.38 4.28 14.15
N PRO A 98 -20.36 5.15 14.28
CA PRO A 98 -19.14 4.81 15.00
C PRO A 98 -19.50 4.52 16.46
N THR A 99 -19.42 3.27 16.88
CA THR A 99 -19.47 2.94 18.32
C THR A 99 -18.19 3.47 18.97
N LYS A 100 -18.32 4.18 20.09
CA LYS A 100 -17.22 4.84 20.81
C LYS A 100 -16.27 3.86 21.53
N SER A 101 -15.82 2.84 20.81
CA SER A 101 -14.86 1.83 21.29
C SER A 101 -13.76 1.54 20.27
N ASP A 102 -13.89 1.96 19.00
CA ASP A 102 -12.87 1.72 17.98
C ASP A 102 -12.53 3.02 17.24
N ASP A 103 -11.32 3.51 17.52
CA ASP A 103 -10.53 4.49 16.76
C ASP A 103 -11.21 5.83 16.44
N ASN A 104 -10.81 6.87 17.18
CA ASN A 104 -11.15 8.27 16.91
C ASN A 104 -10.93 8.66 15.44
N ASN A 105 -12.04 8.97 14.78
CA ASN A 105 -12.15 9.54 13.45
C ASN A 105 -11.72 11.01 13.43
N GLU A 106 -10.65 11.31 12.69
CA GLU A 106 -10.49 12.52 11.89
C GLU A 106 -9.57 12.13 10.72
N ASP A 107 -10.10 11.92 9.52
CA ASP A 107 -9.36 11.92 8.24
C ASP A 107 -10.33 11.73 7.05
N SER A 108 -11.51 12.35 7.10
CA SER A 108 -12.48 12.36 6.00
C SER A 108 -12.53 13.70 5.26
N GLU A 109 -11.43 14.45 5.24
CA GLU A 109 -11.38 15.75 4.55
C GLU A 109 -9.99 16.00 3.93
N PHE A 110 -9.52 15.10 3.06
CA PHE A 110 -8.43 15.38 2.12
C PHE A 110 -8.67 14.65 0.79
N SER A 111 -9.80 14.94 0.14
CA SER A 111 -9.90 14.81 -1.30
C SER A 111 -10.01 16.21 -1.89
N ASP A 112 -9.13 16.52 -2.83
CA ASP A 112 -9.04 17.73 -3.67
C ASP A 112 -8.20 18.88 -3.10
N VAL A 113 -6.89 18.66 -2.99
CA VAL A 113 -5.91 19.74 -3.18
C VAL A 113 -5.05 19.40 -4.38
N ASP A 114 -5.30 20.07 -5.50
CA ASP A 114 -4.51 20.01 -6.73
C ASP A 114 -3.17 20.72 -6.47
N PHE A 115 -2.11 19.95 -6.21
CA PHE A 115 -0.75 20.48 -6.04
C PHE A 115 -0.06 20.60 -7.41
N ASN A 116 -0.55 21.55 -8.21
CA ASN A 116 0.21 22.20 -9.26
C ASN A 116 0.59 23.61 -8.79
N GLU A 117 1.43 23.73 -7.76
CA GLU A 117 2.28 24.92 -7.58
C GLU A 117 3.40 24.69 -6.55
N VAL A 118 4.59 25.14 -6.97
CA VAL A 118 5.92 25.22 -6.32
C VAL A 118 6.82 23.99 -6.41
#